data_AF-A0A519C070-F1
#
_entry.id   AF-A0A519C070-F1
#
_cell.length_a   1.000
_cell.length_b   1.000
_cell.length_c   1.000
_cell.angle_alpha   90.00
_cell.angle_beta   90.00
_cell.angle_gamma   90.00
#
_symmetry.space_group_name_H-M   'P 1'
#
loop_
_entity.id
_entity.type
_entity.pdbx_description
1 polymer ?
#
loop_
_entity_poly.entity_id
_entity_poly.type
_entity_poly.pdbx_seq_one_letter_code
_entity_poly.pdbx_strand_id
1 'polypeptide(L)'
;MNLEKSGRISKVMALVPDPEAFYCMPDEVQLLKRPRREDRTIRILTQSDPYVSRFIWEVRSVLERGWYLPVFKGVDPVGKVLMFKVNDYLEIKDLHVPTAYLDEFCEAFKILLDNHSDQLVDVAVLSNFNSEPVSSIDDNTRKSLESIGFKIAGERMIRGGIVDPQPREIAEKVLFYQHNLHQDSRLDNEIEALRNVPEVRDDFALRGRASVYRVDLKSMASAHRLHQGINMRGHQVWATYDHFRDLLTIRGLPPDEELWDIVEFFSANSDPKIFKERHALTQSQFRKLLQPLIKSGHIVQDFRGGYRTVTRREDVDRIELRREYLRKLVAEYPVITLKQLLRLAGTPFKPEELKAILNSFEEDGTLIKGFLIEDLHEVCWGRKELLEKSAEINPIRDFVLPPSDPIAPYFSGILKEKFGFGSAYLVFKNAEPVAAFKANTRNKIIEVKDYEGSEKGWRIVKEFAWEQQMPLKTELRIGGKRLK
;
A
#
# COMPACT_ATOMS: atom_id res chain seq x y z
N MET A 1 -6.00 46.72 46.41
CA MET A 1 -6.12 47.68 45.28
C MET A 1 -7.37 47.32 44.51
N ASN A 2 -8.37 48.22 44.44
CA ASN A 2 -9.64 47.91 43.79
C ASN A 2 -9.49 48.12 42.26
N LEU A 3 -9.36 47.02 41.53
CA LEU A 3 -9.03 47.01 40.09
C LEU A 3 -10.10 47.73 39.24
N GLU A 4 -11.36 47.69 39.68
CA GLU A 4 -12.49 48.39 39.08
C GLU A 4 -12.33 49.92 39.25
N LYS A 5 -12.01 50.38 40.46
CA LYS A 5 -11.76 51.81 40.72
C LYS A 5 -10.52 52.35 39.98
N SER A 6 -9.58 51.47 39.62
CA SER A 6 -8.40 51.81 38.82
C SER A 6 -8.63 51.75 37.30
N GLY A 7 -9.86 51.46 36.85
CA GLY A 7 -10.21 51.41 35.42
C GLY A 7 -9.59 50.26 34.63
N ARG A 8 -8.98 49.26 35.29
CA ARG A 8 -8.32 48.12 34.63
C ARG A 8 -9.29 47.01 34.26
N ILE A 9 -10.43 46.93 34.97
CA ILE A 9 -11.54 46.01 34.69
C ILE A 9 -12.85 46.78 34.76
N SER A 10 -13.84 46.33 34.01
CA SER A 10 -15.19 46.89 34.01
C SER A 10 -16.21 45.83 34.42
N LYS A 11 -17.16 46.25 35.25
CA LYS A 11 -18.25 45.40 35.73
C LYS A 11 -19.39 45.38 34.72
N VAL A 12 -19.84 44.17 34.35
CA VAL A 12 -20.99 43.91 33.48
C VAL A 12 -21.96 43.02 34.26
N MET A 13 -23.22 43.42 34.32
CA MET A 13 -24.27 42.65 35.01
C MET A 13 -24.93 41.70 34.02
N ALA A 14 -24.85 40.40 34.26
CA ALA A 14 -25.71 39.43 33.60
C ALA A 14 -27.08 39.49 34.28
N LEU A 15 -28.16 39.60 33.51
CA LEU A 15 -29.51 39.80 34.04
C LEU A 15 -30.28 38.48 34.28
N VAL A 16 -29.75 37.35 33.83
CA VAL A 16 -30.41 36.03 33.83
C VAL A 16 -29.36 34.93 34.09
N PRO A 17 -29.66 33.87 34.88
CA PRO A 17 -30.90 33.63 35.62
C PRO A 17 -31.08 34.51 36.87
N ASP A 18 -29.99 34.99 37.48
CA ASP A 18 -29.99 35.98 38.55
C ASP A 18 -28.99 37.11 38.25
N PRO A 19 -29.17 38.34 38.78
CA PRO A 19 -28.25 39.46 38.57
C PRO A 19 -26.85 39.21 39.14
N GLU A 20 -25.94 38.68 38.32
CA GLU A 20 -24.57 38.37 38.71
C GLU A 20 -23.56 39.33 38.07
N ALA A 21 -22.55 39.73 38.85
CA ALA A 21 -21.52 40.66 38.45
C ALA A 21 -20.35 39.93 37.78
N PHE A 22 -20.17 40.14 36.47
CA PHE A 22 -18.99 39.70 35.73
C PHE A 22 -18.02 40.86 35.54
N TYR A 23 -16.73 40.55 35.44
CA TYR A 23 -15.67 41.54 35.19
C TYR A 23 -14.96 41.20 33.89
N CYS A 24 -14.80 42.19 33.01
CA CYS A 24 -14.13 42.07 31.72
C CYS A 24 -13.17 43.25 31.52
N MET A 25 -12.40 43.23 30.43
CA MET A 25 -11.59 44.40 30.08
C MET A 25 -12.50 45.56 29.63
N PRO A 26 -12.14 46.84 29.91
CA PRO A 26 -12.95 47.99 29.54
C PRO A 26 -13.37 48.03 28.06
N ASP A 27 -12.49 47.60 27.17
CA ASP A 27 -12.72 47.60 25.72
C ASP A 27 -13.72 46.53 25.28
N GLU A 28 -13.89 45.46 26.08
CA GLU A 28 -14.82 44.35 25.80
C GLU A 28 -16.25 44.66 26.22
N VAL A 29 -16.46 45.66 27.09
CA VAL A 29 -17.80 46.08 27.54
C VAL A 29 -18.69 46.45 26.36
N GLN A 30 -18.13 47.12 25.34
CA GLN A 30 -18.89 47.45 24.14
C GLN A 30 -19.25 46.22 23.31
N LEU A 31 -18.39 45.20 23.28
CA LEU A 31 -18.65 43.94 22.57
C LEU A 31 -19.76 43.14 23.24
N LEU A 32 -19.80 43.13 24.58
CA LEU A 32 -20.81 42.43 25.38
C LEU A 32 -22.17 43.13 25.38
N LYS A 33 -22.20 44.47 25.29
CA LYS A 33 -23.44 45.26 25.22
C LYS A 33 -24.06 45.29 23.82
N ARG A 34 -23.30 44.97 22.77
CA ARG A 34 -23.83 44.92 21.41
C ARG A 34 -24.64 43.63 21.23
N PRO A 35 -25.94 43.70 20.89
CA PRO A 35 -26.69 42.51 20.50
C PRO A 35 -26.03 41.94 19.25
N ARG A 36 -25.36 40.80 19.40
CA ARG A 36 -24.86 40.02 18.26
C ARG A 36 -26.03 39.22 17.70
N ARG A 37 -26.16 39.17 16.37
CA ARG A 37 -27.04 38.19 15.74
C ARG A 37 -26.61 36.81 16.20
N GLU A 38 -27.60 35.97 16.50
CA GLU A 38 -27.35 34.56 16.78
C GLU A 38 -26.49 33.98 15.66
N ASP A 39 -25.42 33.32 16.06
CA ASP A 39 -24.62 32.55 15.13
C ASP A 39 -25.48 31.40 14.61
N ARG A 40 -25.72 31.38 13.31
CA ARG A 40 -26.55 30.36 12.64
C ARG A 40 -25.75 29.51 11.68
N THR A 41 -24.42 29.59 11.75
CA THR A 41 -23.55 28.82 10.88
C THR A 41 -23.57 27.34 11.26
N ILE A 42 -23.59 26.48 10.25
CA ILE A 42 -23.50 25.04 10.45
C ILE A 42 -22.04 24.64 10.64
N ARG A 43 -21.79 23.79 11.63
CA ARG A 43 -20.47 23.26 11.94
C ARG A 43 -20.53 21.78 12.23
N ILE A 44 -19.54 21.05 11.74
CA ILE A 44 -19.33 19.64 12.06
C ILE A 44 -18.10 19.59 12.97
N LEU A 45 -18.30 19.14 14.20
CA LEU A 45 -17.29 19.21 15.24
C LEU A 45 -16.95 17.83 15.78
N THR A 46 -15.75 17.70 16.37
CA THR A 46 -15.39 16.49 17.13
C THR A 46 -16.02 16.53 18.51
N GLN A 47 -16.37 15.37 19.09
CA GLN A 47 -16.89 15.33 20.46
C GLN A 47 -15.88 15.79 21.51
N SER A 48 -14.58 15.74 21.19
CA SER A 48 -13.48 16.25 22.01
C SER A 48 -13.30 17.77 21.94
N ASP A 49 -14.02 18.46 21.05
CA ASP A 49 -13.92 19.90 20.93
C ASP A 49 -14.43 20.60 22.22
N PRO A 50 -13.70 21.59 22.77
CA PRO A 50 -14.12 22.34 23.95
C PRO A 50 -15.50 22.97 23.80
N TYR A 51 -15.89 23.39 22.60
CA TYR A 51 -17.22 23.93 22.30
C TYR A 51 -18.30 22.87 22.53
N VAL A 52 -18.10 21.66 21.99
CA VAL A 52 -19.05 20.55 22.14
C VAL A 52 -19.14 20.07 23.58
N SER A 53 -18.02 20.09 24.30
CA SER A 53 -17.95 19.68 25.70
C SER A 53 -18.91 20.48 26.60
N ARG A 54 -19.16 21.76 26.27
CA ARG A 54 -20.11 22.62 26.99
C ARG A 54 -21.56 22.17 26.82
N PHE A 55 -21.91 21.59 25.67
CA PHE A 55 -23.26 21.17 25.29
C PHE A 55 -23.41 19.64 25.26
N ILE A 56 -22.54 18.92 25.97
CA ILE A 56 -22.44 17.46 25.86
C ILE A 56 -23.72 16.76 26.34
N TRP A 57 -24.47 17.37 27.26
CA TRP A 57 -25.73 16.82 27.76
C TRP A 57 -26.84 16.96 26.73
N GLU A 58 -26.94 18.13 26.09
CA GLU A 58 -27.87 18.43 25.00
C GLU A 58 -27.59 17.54 23.80
N VAL A 59 -26.32 17.42 23.39
CA VAL A 59 -25.88 16.51 22.32
C VAL A 59 -26.32 15.08 22.63
N ARG A 60 -26.06 14.58 23.85
CA ARG A 60 -26.44 13.21 24.23
C ARG A 60 -27.95 13.01 24.33
N SER A 61 -28.70 14.06 24.67
CA SER A 61 -30.16 14.01 24.78
C SER A 61 -30.83 14.03 23.40
N VAL A 62 -30.31 14.81 22.46
CA VAL A 62 -30.92 15.02 21.13
C VAL A 62 -30.41 14.01 20.12
N LEU A 63 -29.10 13.73 20.11
CA LEU A 63 -28.44 12.90 19.09
C LEU A 63 -28.11 11.49 19.56
N GLU A 64 -28.48 11.16 20.81
CA GLU A 64 -28.20 9.91 21.53
C GLU A 64 -26.71 9.65 21.78
N ARG A 65 -26.38 8.66 22.59
CA ARG A 65 -24.97 8.31 22.86
C ARG A 65 -24.39 7.53 21.67
N GLY A 66 -23.20 7.91 21.22
CA GLY A 66 -22.48 7.19 20.17
C GLY A 66 -21.16 7.85 19.79
N TRP A 67 -20.39 7.20 18.93
CA TRP A 67 -19.18 7.74 18.32
C TRP A 67 -19.54 8.36 16.95
N TYR A 68 -19.71 9.66 16.90
CA TYR A 68 -20.06 10.42 15.69
C TYR A 68 -19.59 11.86 15.82
N LEU A 69 -19.54 12.60 14.72
CA LEU A 69 -19.30 14.04 14.73
C LEU A 69 -20.64 14.78 14.82
N PRO A 70 -20.94 15.49 15.92
CA PRO A 70 -22.16 16.28 16.00
C PRO A 70 -22.14 17.46 15.03
N VAL A 71 -23.31 17.70 14.44
CA VAL A 71 -23.60 18.84 13.56
C VAL A 71 -24.36 19.87 14.39
N PHE A 72 -23.82 21.08 14.47
CA PHE A 72 -24.41 22.21 15.16
C PHE A 72 -24.90 23.25 14.17
N LYS A 73 -26.03 23.90 14.47
CA LYS A 73 -26.42 25.16 13.85
C LYS A 73 -26.39 26.23 14.94
N GLY A 74 -25.32 27.01 14.98
CA GLY A 74 -25.05 27.85 16.15
C GLY A 74 -24.77 27.01 17.39
N VAL A 75 -25.63 27.14 18.40
CA VAL A 75 -25.56 26.40 19.67
C VAL A 75 -26.39 25.12 19.69
N ASP A 76 -27.30 24.94 18.71
CA ASP A 76 -28.24 23.82 18.71
C ASP A 76 -27.63 22.61 18.00
N PRO A 77 -27.60 21.42 18.64
CA PRO A 77 -27.23 20.18 17.97
C PRO A 77 -28.37 19.73 17.06
N VAL A 78 -28.15 19.75 15.75
CA VAL A 78 -29.19 19.49 14.73
C VAL A 78 -29.01 18.17 14.00
N GLY A 79 -27.83 17.55 14.06
CA GLY A 79 -27.54 16.34 13.30
C GLY A 79 -26.26 15.63 13.75
N LYS A 80 -25.95 14.51 13.11
CA LYS A 80 -24.72 13.73 13.38
C LYS A 80 -24.16 13.10 12.11
N VAL A 81 -22.84 13.01 12.04
CA VAL A 81 -22.08 12.36 10.96
C VAL A 81 -21.37 11.16 11.54
N LEU A 82 -21.76 9.96 11.12
CA LEU A 82 -21.09 8.72 11.51
C LEU A 82 -20.06 8.36 10.44
N MET A 83 -18.80 8.73 10.69
CA MET A 83 -17.71 8.45 9.77
C MET A 83 -16.43 8.00 10.48
N PHE A 84 -15.62 7.21 9.79
CA PHE A 84 -14.30 6.79 10.27
C PHE A 84 -13.36 6.54 9.09
N LYS A 85 -12.07 6.73 9.33
CA LYS A 85 -11.03 6.46 8.33
C LYS A 85 -10.82 4.95 8.22
N VAL A 86 -10.99 4.40 7.02
CA VAL A 86 -10.70 3.00 6.70
C VAL A 86 -9.53 2.97 5.74
N ASN A 87 -8.33 2.68 6.27
CA ASN A 87 -7.08 2.67 5.51
C ASN A 87 -6.86 3.98 4.74
N ASP A 88 -7.22 3.97 3.44
CA ASP A 88 -6.93 4.99 2.44
C ASP A 88 -8.17 5.78 1.99
N TYR A 89 -9.34 5.54 2.60
CA TYR A 89 -10.58 6.27 2.31
C TYR A 89 -11.39 6.56 3.57
N LEU A 90 -12.37 7.46 3.45
CA LEU A 90 -13.30 7.82 4.51
C LEU A 90 -14.61 7.05 4.33
N GLU A 91 -14.94 6.18 5.29
CA GLU A 91 -16.21 5.47 5.32
C GLU A 91 -17.23 6.31 6.12
N ILE A 92 -18.28 6.75 5.46
CA ILE A 92 -19.40 7.49 6.04
C ILE A 92 -20.58 6.51 6.08
N LYS A 93 -20.79 5.91 7.27
CA LYS A 93 -21.85 4.92 7.45
C LYS A 93 -23.23 5.56 7.36
N ASP A 94 -23.40 6.70 8.00
CA ASP A 94 -24.70 7.37 8.06
C ASP A 94 -24.54 8.87 8.29
N LEU A 95 -25.46 9.63 7.73
CA LEU A 95 -25.57 11.08 7.87
C LEU A 95 -26.97 11.42 8.36
N HIS A 96 -27.10 11.95 9.57
CA HIS A 96 -28.38 12.41 10.09
C HIS A 96 -28.45 13.92 10.07
N VAL A 97 -29.21 14.49 9.14
CA VAL A 97 -29.38 15.94 8.99
C VAL A 97 -30.82 16.26 8.54
N PRO A 98 -31.50 17.24 9.17
CA PRO A 98 -32.79 17.72 8.72
C PRO A 98 -32.72 18.31 7.31
N THR A 99 -33.68 17.99 6.45
CA THR A 99 -33.75 18.46 5.06
C THR A 99 -33.70 19.98 4.93
N ALA A 100 -34.24 20.71 5.91
CA ALA A 100 -34.23 22.17 5.96
C ALA A 100 -32.82 22.80 6.01
N TYR A 101 -31.81 22.02 6.39
CA TYR A 101 -30.42 22.46 6.58
C TYR A 101 -29.46 21.78 5.62
N LEU A 102 -29.97 21.06 4.62
CA LEU A 102 -29.17 20.19 3.78
C LEU A 102 -28.08 20.95 3.00
N ASP A 103 -28.41 22.09 2.40
CA ASP A 103 -27.47 22.84 1.57
C ASP A 103 -26.33 23.45 2.41
N GLU A 104 -26.69 24.11 3.52
CA GLU A 104 -25.72 24.63 4.50
C GLU A 104 -24.83 23.51 5.08
N PHE A 105 -25.41 22.33 5.32
CA PHE A 105 -24.67 21.16 5.78
C PHE A 105 -23.69 20.67 4.71
N CYS A 106 -24.11 20.59 3.44
CA CYS A 106 -23.25 20.16 2.35
C CYS A 106 -22.02 21.07 2.20
N GLU A 107 -22.17 22.38 2.36
CA GLU A 107 -21.04 23.32 2.37
C GLU A 107 -20.05 23.03 3.51
N ALA A 108 -20.56 22.87 4.75
CA ALA A 108 -19.73 22.53 5.90
C ALA A 108 -19.06 21.15 5.76
N PHE A 109 -19.79 20.19 5.18
CA PHE A 109 -19.32 18.83 4.97
C PHE A 109 -18.24 18.78 3.88
N LYS A 110 -18.37 19.59 2.82
CA LYS A 110 -17.34 19.73 1.80
C LYS A 110 -16.01 20.17 2.41
N ILE A 111 -16.02 21.18 3.27
CA ILE A 111 -14.81 21.66 3.98
C ILE A 111 -14.19 20.54 4.82
N LEU A 112 -15.01 19.77 5.55
CA LEU A 112 -14.53 18.64 6.34
C LEU A 112 -13.85 17.57 5.48
N LEU A 113 -14.44 17.24 4.34
CA LEU A 113 -13.90 16.28 3.39
C LEU A 113 -12.62 16.80 2.71
N ASP A 114 -12.56 18.10 2.38
CA ASP A 114 -11.35 18.74 1.81
C ASP A 114 -10.19 18.70 2.82
N ASN A 115 -10.45 18.95 4.11
CA ASN A 115 -9.45 18.78 5.17
C ASN A 115 -8.94 17.33 5.27
N HIS A 116 -9.79 16.33 5.04
CA HIS A 116 -9.36 14.93 4.99
C HIS A 116 -8.54 14.63 3.72
N SER A 117 -8.86 15.26 2.60
CA SER A 117 -8.08 15.18 1.36
C SER A 117 -6.65 15.66 1.57
N ASP A 118 -6.46 16.78 2.29
CA ASP A 118 -5.14 17.30 2.67
C ASP A 118 -4.34 16.31 3.56
N GLN A 119 -5.05 15.49 4.34
CA GLN A 119 -4.47 14.39 5.13
C GLN A 119 -4.32 13.09 4.34
N LEU A 120 -4.29 13.18 3.01
CA LEU A 120 -4.15 12.05 2.12
C LEU A 120 -5.33 11.06 2.20
N VAL A 121 -6.55 11.52 2.48
CA VAL A 121 -7.79 10.73 2.41
C VAL A 121 -8.79 11.44 1.53
N ASP A 122 -8.70 11.17 0.23
CA ASP A 122 -9.35 11.92 -0.84
C ASP A 122 -10.52 11.17 -1.50
N VAL A 123 -10.76 9.92 -1.06
CA VAL A 123 -11.95 9.16 -1.43
C VAL A 123 -12.88 9.06 -0.22
N ALA A 124 -14.16 9.34 -0.41
CA ALA A 124 -15.19 9.18 0.60
C ALA A 124 -16.33 8.31 0.07
N VAL A 125 -16.78 7.36 0.90
CA VAL A 125 -17.83 6.40 0.58
C VAL A 125 -18.98 6.58 1.56
N LEU A 126 -20.16 6.90 1.04
CA LEU A 126 -21.38 7.11 1.80
C LEU A 126 -22.33 5.93 1.59
N SER A 127 -22.78 5.31 2.69
CA SER A 127 -23.71 4.17 2.65
C SER A 127 -25.16 4.57 2.91
N ASN A 128 -25.41 5.32 3.99
CA ASN A 128 -26.76 5.72 4.38
C ASN A 128 -26.89 7.23 4.57
N PHE A 129 -28.10 7.74 4.38
CA PHE A 129 -28.52 9.09 4.75
C PHE A 129 -29.85 9.00 5.49
N ASN A 130 -29.92 9.59 6.68
CA ASN A 130 -31.05 9.51 7.59
C ASN A 130 -31.54 8.09 7.86
N SER A 131 -30.62 7.14 8.03
CA SER A 131 -30.90 5.69 8.20
C SER A 131 -31.50 4.99 6.96
N GLU A 132 -31.66 5.69 5.84
CA GLU A 132 -32.08 5.11 4.56
C GLU A 132 -30.85 4.86 3.66
N PRO A 133 -30.83 3.76 2.89
CA PRO A 133 -29.78 3.54 1.90
C PRO A 133 -29.72 4.68 0.88
N VAL A 134 -28.51 5.09 0.46
CA VAL A 134 -28.35 6.15 -0.55
C VAL A 134 -28.92 5.78 -1.93
N SER A 135 -29.22 4.51 -2.18
CA SER A 135 -29.93 4.08 -3.39
C SER A 135 -31.40 4.51 -3.41
N SER A 136 -32.01 4.75 -2.24
CA SER A 136 -33.44 5.05 -2.08
C SER A 136 -33.75 6.50 -1.67
N ILE A 137 -32.74 7.36 -1.53
CA ILE A 137 -32.96 8.77 -1.15
C ILE A 137 -33.70 9.56 -2.23
N ASP A 138 -34.37 10.64 -1.81
CA ASP A 138 -35.08 11.55 -2.70
C ASP A 138 -34.14 12.33 -3.63
N ASP A 139 -34.67 12.76 -4.78
CA ASP A 139 -33.91 13.46 -5.82
C ASP A 139 -33.30 14.79 -5.35
N ASN A 140 -33.91 15.46 -4.37
CA ASN A 140 -33.37 16.71 -3.85
C ASN A 140 -32.11 16.43 -3.01
N THR A 141 -32.20 15.47 -2.09
CA THR A 141 -31.06 15.02 -1.29
C THR A 141 -29.93 14.50 -2.16
N ARG A 142 -30.26 13.71 -3.18
CA ARG A 142 -29.29 13.22 -4.17
C ARG A 142 -28.54 14.36 -4.85
N LYS A 143 -29.24 15.37 -5.36
CA LYS A 143 -28.63 16.51 -6.06
C LYS A 143 -27.72 17.33 -5.15
N SER A 144 -28.10 17.57 -3.90
CA SER A 144 -27.24 18.29 -2.95
C SER A 144 -25.95 17.50 -2.66
N LEU A 145 -26.03 16.17 -2.50
CA LEU A 145 -24.83 15.33 -2.33
C LEU A 145 -23.98 15.26 -3.61
N GLU A 146 -24.59 15.20 -4.78
CA GLU A 146 -23.88 15.26 -6.07
C GLU A 146 -23.16 16.60 -6.27
N SER A 147 -23.72 17.71 -5.77
CA SER A 147 -23.12 19.05 -5.86
C SER A 147 -21.78 19.16 -5.14
N ILE A 148 -21.57 18.36 -4.09
CA ILE A 148 -20.30 18.27 -3.35
C ILE A 148 -19.39 17.14 -3.87
N GLY A 149 -19.76 16.50 -4.98
CA GLY A 149 -18.92 15.58 -5.74
C GLY A 149 -19.16 14.09 -5.48
N PHE A 150 -20.22 13.71 -4.76
CA PHE A 150 -20.60 12.30 -4.66
C PHE A 150 -21.26 11.81 -5.96
N LYS A 151 -21.04 10.54 -6.30
CA LYS A 151 -21.69 9.86 -7.43
C LYS A 151 -22.24 8.52 -6.96
N ILE A 152 -23.42 8.14 -7.43
CA ILE A 152 -24.03 6.85 -7.10
C ILE A 152 -23.25 5.72 -7.77
N ALA A 153 -22.95 4.68 -6.99
CA ALA A 153 -22.32 3.46 -7.42
C ALA A 153 -22.90 2.27 -6.65
N GLY A 154 -23.85 1.57 -7.28
CA GLY A 154 -24.58 0.48 -6.64
C GLY A 154 -25.39 0.97 -5.43
N GLU A 155 -25.13 0.38 -4.26
CA GLU A 155 -25.79 0.73 -3.00
C GLU A 155 -25.10 1.88 -2.24
N ARG A 156 -24.02 2.47 -2.78
CA ARG A 156 -23.23 3.51 -2.11
C ARG A 156 -23.07 4.74 -3.00
N MET A 157 -22.68 5.86 -2.38
CA MET A 157 -22.27 7.09 -3.08
C MET A 157 -20.79 7.34 -2.83
N ILE A 158 -20.02 7.66 -3.88
CA ILE A 158 -18.56 7.79 -3.79
C ILE A 158 -18.14 9.16 -4.30
N ARG A 159 -17.27 9.85 -3.54
CA ARG A 159 -16.63 11.10 -3.92
C ARG A 159 -15.14 10.88 -4.15
N GLY A 160 -14.58 11.53 -5.18
CA GLY A 160 -13.13 11.62 -5.43
C GLY A 160 -12.49 10.44 -6.18
N GLY A 161 -13.27 9.41 -6.54
CA GLY A 161 -12.76 8.26 -7.30
C GLY A 161 -13.72 7.78 -8.38
N ILE A 162 -13.17 7.11 -9.40
CA ILE A 162 -13.92 6.38 -10.42
C ILE A 162 -14.46 5.09 -9.82
N VAL A 163 -15.71 4.77 -10.13
CA VAL A 163 -16.32 3.50 -9.73
C VAL A 163 -16.65 2.72 -10.97
N ASP A 164 -15.77 1.79 -11.31
CA ASP A 164 -15.86 0.88 -12.44
C ASP A 164 -15.25 -0.46 -12.01
N PRO A 165 -15.90 -1.17 -11.07
CA PRO A 165 -15.36 -2.42 -10.55
C PRO A 165 -15.39 -3.47 -11.66
N GLN A 166 -14.22 -3.98 -12.00
CA GLN A 166 -14.04 -5.05 -12.96
C GLN A 166 -13.70 -6.36 -12.22
N PRO A 167 -14.05 -7.54 -12.77
CA PRO A 167 -13.60 -8.80 -12.24
C PRO A 167 -12.08 -8.85 -12.05
N ARG A 168 -11.64 -9.38 -10.91
CA ARG A 168 -10.22 -9.40 -10.52
C ARG A 168 -9.34 -10.11 -11.55
N GLU A 169 -9.88 -11.16 -12.19
CA GLU A 169 -9.19 -11.96 -13.19
C GLU A 169 -8.73 -11.12 -14.38
N ILE A 170 -9.44 -10.03 -14.71
CA ILE A 170 -9.08 -9.11 -15.79
C ILE A 170 -7.74 -8.43 -15.47
N ALA A 171 -7.63 -7.84 -14.28
CA ALA A 171 -6.41 -7.16 -13.84
C ALA A 171 -5.25 -8.16 -13.68
N GLU A 172 -5.51 -9.34 -13.10
CA GLU A 172 -4.47 -10.35 -12.88
C GLU A 172 -3.99 -10.99 -14.19
N LYS A 173 -4.86 -11.21 -15.17
CA LYS A 173 -4.47 -11.68 -16.49
C LYS A 173 -3.51 -10.71 -17.19
N VAL A 174 -3.82 -9.42 -17.17
CA VAL A 174 -2.95 -8.37 -17.75
C VAL A 174 -1.62 -8.30 -16.99
N LEU A 175 -1.66 -8.39 -15.66
CA LEU A 175 -0.46 -8.42 -14.81
C LEU A 175 0.46 -9.58 -15.23
N PHE A 176 -0.08 -10.80 -15.36
CA PHE A 176 0.73 -11.95 -15.76
C PHE A 176 1.27 -11.83 -17.17
N TYR A 177 0.54 -11.19 -18.09
CA TYR A 177 1.02 -10.90 -19.44
C TYR A 177 2.20 -9.92 -19.43
N GLN A 178 2.09 -8.80 -18.71
CA GLN A 178 3.16 -7.80 -18.62
C GLN A 178 4.43 -8.33 -17.95
N HIS A 179 4.29 -9.24 -16.98
CA HIS A 179 5.42 -9.85 -16.29
C HIS A 179 5.93 -11.15 -16.95
N ASN A 180 5.50 -11.43 -18.20
CA ASN A 180 5.91 -12.57 -19.02
C ASN A 180 5.57 -13.94 -18.42
N LEU A 181 4.59 -14.03 -17.52
CA LEU A 181 4.14 -15.29 -16.90
C LEU A 181 2.96 -15.93 -17.67
N HIS A 182 2.27 -15.14 -18.49
CA HIS A 182 1.22 -15.63 -19.38
C HIS A 182 1.81 -16.44 -20.53
N GLN A 183 1.16 -17.54 -20.94
CA GLN A 183 1.71 -18.44 -21.97
C GLN A 183 2.03 -17.74 -23.31
N ASP A 184 1.25 -16.73 -23.67
CA ASP A 184 1.42 -15.96 -24.91
C ASP A 184 2.48 -14.83 -24.80
N SER A 185 2.98 -14.57 -23.60
CA SER A 185 3.97 -13.50 -23.30
C SER A 185 5.34 -14.05 -22.86
N ARG A 186 5.47 -15.37 -22.72
CA ARG A 186 6.74 -15.98 -22.29
C ARG A 186 7.82 -15.69 -23.32
N LEU A 187 9.01 -15.38 -22.81
CA LEU A 187 10.18 -15.10 -23.62
C LEU A 187 10.77 -16.39 -24.17
N ASP A 188 11.58 -16.32 -25.23
CA ASP A 188 12.01 -17.52 -25.94
C ASP A 188 12.92 -18.40 -25.09
N ASN A 189 13.78 -17.78 -24.28
CA ASN A 189 14.83 -18.45 -23.52
C ASN A 189 15.12 -17.78 -22.17
N GLU A 190 15.86 -18.50 -21.32
CA GLU A 190 16.24 -18.06 -19.98
C GLU A 190 17.11 -16.78 -19.95
N ILE A 191 17.88 -16.51 -21.01
CA ILE A 191 18.76 -15.33 -21.10
C ILE A 191 17.93 -14.07 -21.32
N GLU A 192 16.90 -14.13 -22.18
CA GLU A 192 15.96 -13.04 -22.38
C GLU A 192 15.14 -12.76 -21.12
N ALA A 193 14.70 -13.81 -20.42
CA ALA A 193 14.01 -13.67 -19.14
C ALA A 193 14.90 -12.99 -18.09
N LEU A 194 16.18 -13.36 -18.04
CA LEU A 194 17.15 -12.73 -17.14
C LEU A 194 17.39 -11.25 -17.44
N ARG A 195 17.33 -10.83 -18.71
CA ARG A 195 17.51 -9.42 -19.11
C ARG A 195 16.30 -8.55 -18.79
N ASN A 196 15.10 -9.11 -18.84
CA ASN A 196 13.86 -8.39 -18.59
C ASN A 196 13.50 -8.28 -17.09
N VAL A 197 14.10 -9.11 -16.24
CA VAL A 197 13.85 -9.08 -14.79
C VAL A 197 15.06 -8.44 -14.08
N PRO A 198 14.90 -7.28 -13.42
CA PRO A 198 16.03 -6.57 -12.81
C PRO A 198 16.66 -7.34 -11.64
N GLU A 199 15.86 -8.14 -10.92
CA GLU A 199 16.28 -8.88 -9.73
C GLU A 199 15.74 -10.31 -9.75
N VAL A 200 16.64 -11.30 -9.65
CA VAL A 200 16.26 -12.71 -9.65
C VAL A 200 16.69 -13.41 -8.38
N ARG A 201 15.79 -14.15 -7.74
CA ARG A 201 16.10 -14.91 -6.52
C ARG A 201 16.59 -16.33 -6.80
N ASP A 202 15.91 -17.03 -7.69
CA ASP A 202 16.20 -18.43 -8.02
C ASP A 202 15.69 -18.82 -9.41
N ASP A 203 16.02 -20.05 -9.84
CA ASP A 203 15.58 -20.64 -11.10
C ASP A 203 14.06 -20.74 -11.22
N PHE A 204 13.34 -20.95 -10.10
CA PHE A 204 11.87 -21.08 -10.12
C PHE A 204 11.21 -19.79 -10.58
N ALA A 205 11.70 -18.63 -10.10
CA ALA A 205 11.19 -17.32 -10.52
C ALA A 205 11.41 -17.07 -12.02
N LEU A 206 12.53 -17.49 -12.61
CA LEU A 206 12.79 -17.28 -14.04
C LEU A 206 12.06 -18.27 -14.94
N ARG A 207 11.95 -19.54 -14.54
CA ARG A 207 11.42 -20.58 -15.40
C ARG A 207 10.00 -20.32 -15.88
N GLY A 208 9.17 -19.67 -15.04
CA GLY A 208 7.82 -19.26 -15.44
C GLY A 208 7.79 -18.29 -16.62
N ARG A 209 8.87 -17.54 -16.84
CA ARG A 209 8.98 -16.46 -17.83
C ARG A 209 9.61 -16.84 -19.16
N ALA A 210 10.22 -18.02 -19.24
CA ALA A 210 10.93 -18.49 -20.43
C ALA A 210 10.30 -19.76 -20.96
N SER A 211 10.00 -19.83 -22.25
CA SER A 211 9.45 -21.00 -22.94
C SER A 211 10.39 -22.21 -22.86
N VAL A 212 11.68 -21.97 -23.01
CA VAL A 212 12.75 -22.95 -22.84
C VAL A 212 13.63 -22.54 -21.65
N TYR A 213 14.02 -23.53 -20.83
CA TYR A 213 14.92 -23.31 -19.69
C TYR A 213 15.94 -24.44 -19.61
N ARG A 214 17.19 -24.17 -20.02
CA ARG A 214 18.26 -25.20 -20.09
C ARG A 214 19.41 -24.94 -19.14
N VAL A 215 19.74 -23.67 -18.93
CA VAL A 215 20.87 -23.22 -18.13
C VAL A 215 20.37 -22.71 -16.77
N ASP A 216 21.06 -23.11 -15.70
CA ASP A 216 20.72 -22.66 -14.35
C ASP A 216 21.18 -21.21 -14.08
N LEU A 217 20.55 -20.57 -13.10
CA LEU A 217 20.83 -19.19 -12.73
C LEU A 217 22.30 -18.98 -12.34
N LYS A 218 22.94 -19.98 -11.72
CA LYS A 218 24.34 -19.89 -11.32
C LYS A 218 25.27 -19.83 -12.54
N SER A 219 25.01 -20.63 -13.57
CA SER A 219 25.79 -20.60 -14.82
C SER A 219 25.53 -19.30 -15.58
N MET A 220 24.27 -18.84 -15.62
CA MET A 220 23.93 -17.55 -16.23
C MET A 220 24.59 -16.37 -15.49
N ALA A 221 24.63 -16.40 -14.16
CA ALA A 221 25.32 -15.39 -13.35
C ALA A 221 26.81 -15.29 -13.71
N SER A 222 27.44 -16.43 -14.00
CA SER A 222 28.83 -16.47 -14.48
C SER A 222 28.99 -15.88 -15.88
N ALA A 223 28.09 -16.21 -16.81
CA ALA A 223 28.15 -15.71 -18.18
C ALA A 223 27.88 -14.19 -18.27
N HIS A 224 26.97 -13.68 -17.44
CA HIS A 224 26.53 -12.27 -17.45
C HIS A 224 27.19 -11.41 -16.37
N ARG A 225 28.14 -11.95 -15.61
CA ARG A 225 28.84 -11.25 -14.52
C ARG A 225 27.88 -10.62 -13.51
N LEU A 226 26.87 -11.38 -13.11
CA LEU A 226 25.91 -10.96 -12.09
C LEU A 226 26.53 -11.05 -10.71
N HIS A 227 26.04 -10.20 -9.83
CA HIS A 227 26.44 -10.15 -8.44
C HIS A 227 25.26 -10.56 -7.56
N GLN A 228 25.56 -11.12 -6.40
CA GLN A 228 24.60 -11.50 -5.40
C GLN A 228 24.61 -10.46 -4.27
N GLY A 229 23.45 -9.88 -3.98
CA GLY A 229 23.29 -8.82 -2.98
C GLY A 229 21.89 -8.78 -2.41
N ILE A 230 21.60 -7.77 -1.59
CA ILE A 230 20.29 -7.57 -0.96
C ILE A 230 19.48 -6.52 -1.74
N ASN A 231 18.22 -6.82 -2.04
CA ASN A 231 17.31 -5.88 -2.67
C ASN A 231 16.57 -4.96 -1.68
N MET A 232 15.66 -4.11 -2.17
CA MET A 232 14.91 -3.15 -1.32
C MET A 232 13.93 -3.82 -0.35
N ARG A 233 13.58 -5.07 -0.62
CA ARG A 233 12.70 -5.91 0.22
C ARG A 233 13.48 -6.76 1.23
N GLY A 234 14.82 -6.67 1.26
CA GLY A 234 15.65 -7.44 2.18
C GLY A 234 15.95 -8.87 1.74
N HIS A 235 15.64 -9.24 0.50
CA HIS A 235 15.93 -10.57 -0.05
C HIS A 235 17.27 -10.61 -0.77
N GLN A 236 17.95 -11.76 -0.68
CA GLN A 236 19.15 -12.04 -1.47
C GLN A 236 18.77 -12.35 -2.92
N VAL A 237 19.32 -11.58 -3.85
CA VAL A 237 19.02 -11.61 -5.29
C VAL A 237 20.30 -11.56 -6.12
N TRP A 238 20.21 -12.05 -7.35
CA TRP A 238 21.16 -11.83 -8.42
C TRP A 238 20.72 -10.64 -9.27
N ALA A 239 21.62 -9.70 -9.52
CA ALA A 239 21.40 -8.54 -10.38
C ALA A 239 22.74 -8.03 -10.95
N THR A 240 22.67 -7.04 -11.85
CA THR A 240 23.85 -6.36 -12.36
C THR A 240 24.49 -5.49 -11.26
N TYR A 241 25.79 -5.19 -11.40
CA TYR A 241 26.47 -4.30 -10.47
C TYR A 241 25.82 -2.91 -10.44
N ASP A 242 25.47 -2.37 -11.62
CA ASP A 242 24.84 -1.05 -11.74
C ASP A 242 23.50 -0.99 -11.01
N HIS A 243 22.69 -2.06 -11.08
CA HIS A 243 21.45 -2.14 -10.29
C HIS A 243 21.71 -1.99 -8.80
N PHE A 244 22.73 -2.66 -8.25
CA PHE A 244 23.08 -2.51 -6.83
C PHE A 244 23.59 -1.10 -6.47
N ARG A 245 24.26 -0.40 -7.39
CA ARG A 245 24.62 1.02 -7.19
C ARG A 245 23.39 1.90 -7.06
N ASP A 246 22.38 1.65 -7.90
CA ASP A 246 21.12 2.39 -7.84
C ASP A 246 20.40 2.12 -6.51
N LEU A 247 20.30 0.85 -6.10
CA LEU A 247 19.71 0.46 -4.82
C LEU A 247 20.44 1.11 -3.62
N LEU A 248 21.78 1.12 -3.63
CA LEU A 248 22.56 1.75 -2.56
C LEU A 248 22.33 3.26 -2.50
N THR A 249 22.29 3.92 -3.66
CA THR A 249 22.04 5.37 -3.77
C THR A 249 20.64 5.71 -3.25
N ILE A 250 19.63 4.90 -3.59
CA ILE A 250 18.26 5.06 -3.08
C ILE A 250 18.22 4.94 -1.54
N ARG A 251 18.89 3.93 -0.98
CA ARG A 251 18.99 3.74 0.49
C ARG A 251 19.66 4.93 1.17
N GLY A 252 20.72 5.48 0.57
CA GLY A 252 21.43 6.65 1.07
C GLY A 252 22.09 6.47 2.45
N LEU A 253 22.27 5.23 2.90
CA LEU A 253 22.90 4.90 4.19
C LEU A 253 24.41 4.91 4.05
N PRO A 254 25.18 5.64 4.87
CA PRO A 254 26.64 5.59 4.82
C PRO A 254 27.15 4.19 5.23
N PRO A 255 28.35 3.79 4.78
CA PRO A 255 28.98 2.60 5.31
C PRO A 255 29.27 2.81 6.79
N ASP A 256 29.25 1.71 7.54
CA ASP A 256 29.67 1.72 8.95
C ASP A 256 31.15 2.09 9.03
N GLU A 257 31.48 3.11 9.83
CA GLU A 257 32.84 3.62 9.98
C GLU A 257 33.80 2.55 10.54
N GLU A 258 33.32 1.66 11.41
CA GLU A 258 34.11 0.56 11.96
C GLU A 258 34.48 -0.50 10.90
N LEU A 259 33.75 -0.53 9.78
CA LEU A 259 33.93 -1.51 8.71
C LEU A 259 34.55 -0.89 7.45
N TRP A 260 35.07 0.33 7.54
CA TRP A 260 35.61 1.07 6.41
C TRP A 260 36.82 0.37 5.75
N ASP A 261 37.70 -0.24 6.53
CA ASP A 261 38.83 -1.05 6.04
C ASP A 261 38.36 -2.20 5.12
N ILE A 262 37.22 -2.82 5.44
CA ILE A 262 36.62 -3.87 4.61
C ILE A 262 36.13 -3.30 3.27
N VAL A 263 35.47 -2.14 3.33
CA VAL A 263 34.95 -1.43 2.14
C VAL A 263 36.10 -0.98 1.23
N GLU A 264 37.17 -0.46 1.80
CA GLU A 264 38.37 -0.04 1.08
C GLU A 264 39.08 -1.25 0.47
N PHE A 265 39.31 -2.31 1.23
CA PHE A 265 39.94 -3.54 0.73
C PHE A 265 39.21 -4.12 -0.47
N PHE A 266 37.87 -4.27 -0.38
CA PHE A 266 37.05 -4.86 -1.45
C PHE A 266 36.73 -3.90 -2.61
N SER A 267 37.22 -2.65 -2.54
CA SER A 267 37.20 -1.75 -3.69
C SER A 267 38.34 -2.06 -4.68
N ALA A 268 39.48 -2.53 -4.18
CA ALA A 268 40.67 -2.84 -4.97
C ALA A 268 40.94 -4.35 -5.14
N ASN A 269 40.47 -5.19 -4.22
CA ASN A 269 40.65 -6.63 -4.24
C ASN A 269 39.31 -7.35 -4.19
N SER A 270 39.22 -8.57 -4.74
CA SER A 270 37.97 -9.36 -4.68
C SER A 270 38.08 -10.66 -3.90
N ASP A 271 39.30 -11.10 -3.53
CA ASP A 271 39.51 -12.40 -2.88
C ASP A 271 39.38 -12.29 -1.35
N PRO A 272 38.39 -12.94 -0.72
CA PRO A 272 38.24 -12.96 0.73
C PRO A 272 39.35 -13.71 1.47
N LYS A 273 40.13 -14.58 0.81
CA LYS A 273 41.23 -15.31 1.47
C LYS A 273 42.33 -14.38 1.93
N ILE A 274 42.73 -13.45 1.05
CA ILE A 274 43.77 -12.46 1.32
C ILE A 274 43.40 -11.60 2.54
N PHE A 275 42.15 -11.13 2.61
CA PHE A 275 41.66 -10.36 3.75
C PHE A 275 41.71 -11.18 5.05
N LYS A 276 41.21 -12.42 5.02
CA LYS A 276 41.22 -13.29 6.21
C LYS A 276 42.62 -13.58 6.71
N GLU A 277 43.58 -13.81 5.82
CA GLU A 277 44.98 -14.08 6.18
C GLU A 277 45.64 -12.84 6.80
N ARG A 278 45.44 -11.65 6.19
CA ARG A 278 45.97 -10.38 6.72
C ARG A 278 45.48 -10.07 8.13
N HIS A 279 44.21 -10.37 8.42
CA HIS A 279 43.59 -10.07 9.72
C HIS A 279 43.47 -11.29 10.64
N ALA A 280 44.09 -12.43 10.29
CA ALA A 280 44.01 -13.69 11.02
C ALA A 280 42.57 -14.12 11.41
N LEU A 281 41.61 -13.93 10.50
CA LEU A 281 40.19 -14.17 10.74
C LEU A 281 39.77 -15.59 10.35
N THR A 282 38.95 -16.22 11.21
CA THR A 282 38.20 -17.42 10.84
C THR A 282 37.07 -17.08 9.86
N GLN A 283 36.59 -18.07 9.11
CA GLN A 283 35.45 -17.91 8.18
C GLN A 283 34.18 -17.38 8.89
N SER A 284 33.97 -17.76 10.16
CA SER A 284 32.82 -17.33 10.97
C SER A 284 32.93 -15.85 11.35
N GLN A 285 34.09 -15.42 11.84
CA GLN A 285 34.35 -14.02 12.19
C GLN A 285 34.23 -13.11 10.95
N PHE A 286 34.83 -13.51 9.82
CA PHE A 286 34.72 -12.77 8.57
C PHE A 286 33.26 -12.59 8.12
N ARG A 287 32.45 -13.66 8.17
CA ARG A 287 31.02 -13.57 7.82
C ARG A 287 30.24 -12.61 8.74
N LYS A 288 30.56 -12.59 10.04
CA LYS A 288 29.91 -11.67 10.99
C LYS A 288 30.23 -10.21 10.68
N LEU A 289 31.46 -9.90 10.30
CA LEU A 289 31.88 -8.54 9.90
C LEU A 289 31.27 -8.13 8.56
N LEU A 290 31.13 -9.06 7.62
CA LEU A 290 30.65 -8.75 6.27
C LEU A 290 29.13 -8.61 6.19
N GLN A 291 28.39 -9.31 7.06
CA GLN A 291 26.94 -9.38 6.99
C GLN A 291 26.23 -8.02 7.10
N PRO A 292 26.64 -7.08 7.99
CA PRO A 292 26.11 -5.72 7.99
C PRO A 292 26.31 -4.96 6.67
N LEU A 293 27.48 -5.12 6.04
CA LEU A 293 27.81 -4.48 4.76
C LEU A 293 27.01 -5.05 3.59
N ILE A 294 26.75 -6.36 3.59
CA ILE A 294 25.86 -7.01 2.62
C ILE A 294 24.41 -6.55 2.83
N LYS A 295 23.95 -6.47 4.08
CA LYS A 295 22.57 -6.03 4.40
C LYS A 295 22.32 -4.58 4.04
N SER A 296 23.30 -3.70 4.26
CA SER A 296 23.21 -2.29 3.86
C SER A 296 23.41 -2.07 2.36
N GLY A 297 23.96 -3.06 1.65
CA GLY A 297 24.17 -3.03 0.20
C GLY A 297 25.51 -2.42 -0.22
N HIS A 298 26.43 -2.18 0.72
CA HIS A 298 27.77 -1.66 0.44
C HIS A 298 28.71 -2.72 -0.13
N ILE A 299 28.41 -4.00 0.06
CA ILE A 299 29.17 -5.12 -0.50
C ILE A 299 28.23 -6.10 -1.18
N VAL A 300 28.66 -6.58 -2.35
CA VAL A 300 28.02 -7.67 -3.09
C VAL A 300 29.00 -8.82 -3.29
N GLN A 301 28.48 -10.02 -3.47
CA GLN A 301 29.27 -11.19 -3.80
C GLN A 301 29.29 -11.40 -5.33
N ASP A 302 30.45 -11.64 -5.91
CA ASP A 302 30.60 -11.97 -7.32
C ASP A 302 30.20 -13.44 -7.60
N PHE A 303 29.92 -13.79 -8.85
CA PHE A 303 29.59 -15.15 -9.29
C PHE A 303 30.69 -16.18 -8.97
N ARG A 304 31.95 -15.73 -8.82
CA ARG A 304 33.11 -16.57 -8.42
C ARG A 304 33.26 -16.74 -6.91
N GLY A 305 32.37 -16.15 -6.12
CA GLY A 305 32.41 -16.17 -4.66
C GLY A 305 33.35 -15.14 -4.03
N GLY A 306 33.94 -14.24 -4.83
CA GLY A 306 34.64 -13.04 -4.35
C GLY A 306 33.66 -11.97 -3.87
N TYR A 307 34.17 -10.89 -3.28
CA TYR A 307 33.36 -9.75 -2.85
C TYR A 307 33.78 -8.47 -3.55
N ARG A 308 32.84 -7.54 -3.68
CA ARG A 308 33.09 -6.25 -4.31
C ARG A 308 32.33 -5.16 -3.59
N THR A 309 33.02 -4.04 -3.36
CA THR A 309 32.40 -2.83 -2.83
C THR A 309 31.50 -2.17 -3.87
N VAL A 310 30.31 -1.76 -3.45
CA VAL A 310 29.35 -0.99 -4.23
C VAL A 310 29.52 0.48 -3.89
N THR A 311 29.80 1.30 -4.90
CA THR A 311 29.86 2.75 -4.74
C THR A 311 28.54 3.39 -5.14
N ARG A 312 28.19 4.47 -4.45
CA ARG A 312 27.02 5.28 -4.82
C ARG A 312 27.22 5.89 -6.20
N ARG A 313 26.11 6.26 -6.83
CA ARG A 313 26.14 7.17 -7.98
C ARG A 313 26.32 8.59 -7.49
N GLU A 314 27.32 9.27 -8.03
CA GLU A 314 27.57 10.70 -7.81
C GLU A 314 27.00 11.52 -8.97
N ASP A 315 26.68 10.85 -10.08
CA ASP A 315 26.18 11.39 -11.34
C ASP A 315 24.67 11.67 -11.34
N VAL A 316 23.92 11.15 -10.36
CA VAL A 316 22.44 11.19 -10.34
C VAL A 316 21.95 11.69 -9.00
N ASP A 317 20.96 12.59 -9.02
CA ASP A 317 20.30 13.04 -7.80
C ASP A 317 19.48 11.89 -7.16
N ARG A 318 19.58 11.78 -5.84
CA ARG A 318 18.92 10.72 -5.08
C ARG A 318 17.41 10.84 -5.15
N ILE A 319 16.86 12.05 -5.12
CA ILE A 319 15.40 12.26 -5.13
C ILE A 319 14.85 11.88 -6.51
N GLU A 320 15.55 12.26 -7.57
CA GLU A 320 15.22 11.85 -8.93
C GLU A 320 15.27 10.33 -9.11
N LEU A 321 16.35 9.67 -8.70
CA LEU A 321 16.47 8.20 -8.81
C LEU A 321 15.38 7.46 -8.02
N ARG A 322 15.02 7.95 -6.82
CA ARG A 322 13.90 7.43 -6.03
C ARG A 322 12.58 7.54 -6.78
N ARG A 323 12.31 8.72 -7.35
CA ARG A 323 11.10 8.99 -8.13
C ARG A 323 11.03 8.08 -9.35
N GLU A 324 12.11 7.95 -10.12
CA GLU A 324 12.16 7.08 -11.30
C GLU A 324 11.99 5.60 -10.96
N TYR A 325 12.62 5.11 -9.89
CA TYR A 325 12.46 3.74 -9.43
C TYR A 325 10.99 3.42 -9.13
N LEU A 326 10.31 4.30 -8.38
CA LEU A 326 8.89 4.15 -8.09
C LEU A 326 8.02 4.29 -9.35
N ARG A 327 8.38 5.19 -10.26
CA ARG A 327 7.67 5.39 -11.53
C ARG A 327 7.71 4.14 -12.41
N LYS A 328 8.90 3.54 -12.55
CA LYS A 328 9.09 2.26 -13.26
C LYS A 328 8.30 1.14 -12.59
N LEU A 329 8.39 1.05 -11.26
CA LEU A 329 7.66 0.03 -10.50
C LEU A 329 6.14 0.14 -10.74
N VAL A 330 5.53 1.31 -10.56
CA VAL A 330 4.08 1.51 -10.77
C VAL A 330 3.69 1.24 -12.23
N ALA A 331 4.56 1.52 -13.19
CA ALA A 331 4.26 1.34 -14.60
C ALA A 331 4.09 -0.13 -15.04
N GLU A 332 4.65 -1.07 -14.29
CA GLU A 332 4.57 -2.50 -14.58
C GLU A 332 3.27 -3.15 -14.09
N TYR A 333 2.48 -2.48 -13.26
CA TYR A 333 1.25 -3.04 -12.68
C TYR A 333 0.00 -2.42 -13.31
N PRO A 334 -0.98 -3.23 -13.75
CA PRO A 334 -2.22 -2.72 -14.34
C PRO A 334 -3.13 -2.08 -13.30
N VAL A 335 -3.18 -2.65 -12.09
CA VAL A 335 -3.90 -2.11 -10.93
C VAL A 335 -3.03 -2.33 -9.70
N ILE A 336 -2.99 -1.36 -8.80
CA ILE A 336 -2.23 -1.44 -7.56
C ILE A 336 -2.90 -0.66 -6.43
N THR A 337 -2.89 -1.22 -5.22
CA THR A 337 -3.26 -0.48 -3.99
C THR A 337 -2.02 0.11 -3.32
N LEU A 338 -2.20 1.12 -2.47
CA LEU A 338 -1.09 1.72 -1.73
C LEU A 338 -0.35 0.69 -0.86
N LYS A 339 -1.09 -0.24 -0.24
CA LYS A 339 -0.53 -1.35 0.55
C LYS A 339 0.32 -2.29 -0.30
N GLN A 340 -0.12 -2.62 -1.52
CA GLN A 340 0.66 -3.46 -2.44
C GLN A 340 1.93 -2.75 -2.88
N LEU A 341 1.83 -1.47 -3.26
CA LEU A 341 2.98 -0.65 -3.67
C LEU A 341 4.02 -0.55 -2.55
N LEU A 342 3.59 -0.36 -1.30
CA LEU A 342 4.48 -0.33 -0.13
C LEU A 342 5.27 -1.65 0.01
N ARG A 343 4.61 -2.79 -0.16
CA ARG A 343 5.26 -4.11 -0.08
C ARG A 343 6.22 -4.38 -1.24
N LEU A 344 5.92 -3.86 -2.43
CA LEU A 344 6.74 -4.03 -3.62
C LEU A 344 7.97 -3.11 -3.60
N ALA A 345 7.79 -1.83 -3.24
CA ALA A 345 8.83 -0.83 -3.19
C ALA A 345 9.91 -1.14 -2.12
N GLY A 346 9.48 -1.72 -0.99
CA GLY A 346 10.36 -2.14 0.10
C GLY A 346 10.43 -1.12 1.24
N THR A 347 11.31 -1.39 2.21
CA THR A 347 11.40 -0.63 3.47
C THR A 347 11.87 0.84 3.38
N PRO A 348 12.63 1.31 2.38
CA PRO A 348 13.21 2.66 2.43
C PRO A 348 12.26 3.75 1.94
N PHE A 349 11.04 3.42 1.54
CA PHE A 349 10.05 4.37 1.04
C PHE A 349 8.94 4.59 2.05
N LYS A 350 8.60 5.85 2.28
CA LYS A 350 7.47 6.22 3.15
C LYS A 350 6.17 6.27 2.36
N PRO A 351 5.00 6.04 2.98
CA PRO A 351 3.71 6.11 2.30
C PRO A 351 3.45 7.44 1.59
N GLU A 352 3.93 8.55 2.13
CA GLU A 352 3.76 9.89 1.54
C GLU A 352 4.48 10.02 0.20
N GLU A 353 5.69 9.47 0.08
CA GLU A 353 6.46 9.46 -1.17
C GLU A 353 5.76 8.59 -2.24
N LEU A 354 5.25 7.43 -1.84
CA LEU A 354 4.51 6.54 -2.75
C LEU A 354 3.24 7.21 -3.27
N LYS A 355 2.48 7.86 -2.37
CA LYS A 355 1.26 8.55 -2.75
C LYS A 355 1.53 9.76 -3.65
N ALA A 356 2.59 10.51 -3.41
CA ALA A 356 2.98 11.61 -4.30
C ALA A 356 3.24 11.13 -5.75
N ILE A 357 3.83 9.94 -5.93
CA ILE A 357 4.02 9.35 -7.26
C ILE A 357 2.69 8.93 -7.88
N LEU A 358 1.82 8.27 -7.11
CA LEU A 358 0.50 7.86 -7.59
C LEU A 358 -0.35 9.07 -8.00
N ASN A 359 -0.33 10.15 -7.20
CA ASN A 359 -1.02 11.39 -7.52
C ASN A 359 -0.43 12.06 -8.78
N SER A 360 0.89 12.08 -8.96
CA SER A 360 1.50 12.59 -10.20
C SER A 360 1.01 11.83 -11.44
N PHE A 361 0.89 10.51 -11.37
CA PHE A 361 0.33 9.73 -12.48
C PHE A 361 -1.16 9.95 -12.70
N GLU A 362 -1.90 10.29 -11.64
CA GLU A 362 -3.32 10.66 -11.72
C GLU A 362 -3.50 12.03 -12.36
N GLU A 363 -2.69 13.03 -11.98
CA GLU A 363 -2.64 14.37 -12.57
C GLU A 363 -2.27 14.33 -14.06
N ASP A 364 -1.31 13.48 -14.44
CA ASP A 364 -0.90 13.27 -15.83
C ASP A 364 -1.90 12.38 -16.63
N GLY A 365 -2.99 11.92 -16.00
CA GLY A 365 -4.03 11.08 -16.62
C GLY A 365 -3.61 9.65 -16.95
N THR A 366 -2.42 9.22 -16.54
CA THR A 366 -1.90 7.86 -16.79
C THR A 366 -2.59 6.82 -15.91
N LEU A 367 -2.94 7.19 -14.68
CA LEU A 367 -3.66 6.34 -13.74
C LEU A 367 -5.04 6.91 -13.45
N ILE A 368 -6.01 6.01 -13.34
CA ILE A 368 -7.31 6.29 -12.75
C ILE A 368 -7.33 5.79 -11.33
N LYS A 369 -7.96 6.56 -10.44
CA LYS A 369 -8.10 6.22 -9.03
C LYS A 369 -9.54 5.87 -8.69
N GLY A 370 -9.74 4.82 -7.89
CA GLY A 370 -11.03 4.51 -7.30
C GLY A 370 -11.23 3.04 -7.00
N PHE A 371 -12.48 2.56 -7.06
CA PHE A 371 -12.83 1.17 -6.82
C PHE A 371 -12.90 0.44 -8.16
N LEU A 372 -11.79 -0.21 -8.52
CA LEU A 372 -11.57 -0.77 -9.85
C LEU A 372 -11.68 -2.30 -9.91
N ILE A 373 -11.73 -2.97 -8.76
CA ILE A 373 -11.77 -4.43 -8.66
C ILE A 373 -13.00 -4.83 -7.85
N GLU A 374 -13.79 -5.77 -8.37
CA GLU A 374 -14.93 -6.38 -7.66
C GLU A 374 -14.49 -7.04 -6.34
N ASP A 375 -15.32 -6.94 -5.30
CA ASP A 375 -15.09 -7.45 -3.94
C ASP A 375 -13.85 -6.89 -3.20
N LEU A 376 -13.03 -6.07 -3.86
CA LEU A 376 -11.91 -5.36 -3.25
C LEU A 376 -12.40 -4.00 -2.72
N HIS A 377 -12.70 -3.97 -1.44
CA HIS A 377 -13.15 -2.76 -0.72
C HIS A 377 -11.97 -1.83 -0.37
N GLU A 378 -11.07 -1.60 -1.33
CA GLU A 378 -9.89 -0.73 -1.19
C GLU A 378 -9.75 0.20 -2.40
N VAL A 379 -9.23 1.40 -2.18
CA VAL A 379 -8.92 2.33 -3.26
C VAL A 379 -7.71 1.82 -4.04
N CYS A 380 -7.87 1.75 -5.35
CA CYS A 380 -6.90 1.27 -6.30
C CYS A 380 -6.50 2.38 -7.27
N TRP A 381 -5.27 2.31 -7.76
CA TRP A 381 -4.82 3.05 -8.93
C TRP A 381 -4.65 2.06 -10.08
N GLY A 382 -5.34 2.30 -11.18
CA GLY A 382 -5.33 1.41 -12.34
C GLY A 382 -5.05 2.15 -13.63
N ARG A 383 -4.55 1.42 -14.63
CA ARG A 383 -4.31 1.93 -15.98
C ARG A 383 -5.46 1.51 -16.87
N LYS A 384 -6.30 2.47 -17.26
CA LYS A 384 -7.48 2.21 -18.07
C LYS A 384 -7.14 1.47 -19.36
N GLU A 385 -6.11 1.92 -20.08
CA GLU A 385 -5.65 1.28 -21.32
C GLU A 385 -5.24 -0.18 -21.14
N LEU A 386 -4.65 -0.53 -20.00
CA LEU A 386 -4.21 -1.90 -19.73
C LEU A 386 -5.40 -2.80 -19.38
N LEU A 387 -6.38 -2.27 -18.65
CA LEU A 387 -7.62 -2.98 -18.33
C LEU A 387 -8.44 -3.25 -19.60
N GLU A 388 -8.54 -2.28 -20.51
CA GLU A 388 -9.22 -2.46 -21.80
C GLU A 388 -8.53 -3.52 -22.68
N LYS A 389 -7.19 -3.54 -22.71
CA LYS A 389 -6.40 -4.58 -23.42
C LYS A 389 -6.63 -5.99 -22.92
N SER A 390 -7.16 -6.17 -21.72
CA SER A 390 -7.51 -7.50 -21.21
C SER A 390 -8.43 -8.25 -22.16
N ALA A 391 -9.35 -7.58 -22.86
CA ALA A 391 -10.28 -8.23 -23.78
C ALA A 391 -9.58 -9.00 -24.93
N GLU A 392 -8.37 -8.57 -25.31
CA GLU A 392 -7.58 -9.15 -26.39
C GLU A 392 -6.67 -10.30 -25.93
N ILE A 393 -6.47 -10.45 -24.61
CA ILE A 393 -5.57 -11.47 -24.06
C ILE A 393 -6.34 -12.77 -23.81
N ASN A 394 -5.81 -13.89 -24.30
CA ASN A 394 -6.39 -15.21 -24.05
C ASN A 394 -6.42 -15.55 -22.54
N PRO A 395 -7.31 -16.44 -22.08
CA PRO A 395 -7.29 -16.91 -20.70
C PRO A 395 -5.94 -17.53 -20.31
N ILE A 396 -5.44 -17.26 -19.11
CA ILE A 396 -4.15 -17.79 -18.66
C ILE A 396 -4.26 -19.28 -18.30
N ARG A 397 -3.21 -20.05 -18.60
CA ARG A 397 -3.08 -21.43 -18.13
C ARG A 397 -2.97 -21.51 -16.61
N ASP A 398 -3.28 -22.69 -16.07
CA ASP A 398 -3.03 -23.00 -14.66
C ASP A 398 -1.53 -23.01 -14.38
N PHE A 399 -1.11 -22.37 -13.28
CA PHE A 399 0.31 -22.30 -12.93
C PHE A 399 0.53 -22.08 -11.43
N VAL A 400 1.79 -22.19 -11.00
CA VAL A 400 2.21 -21.94 -9.62
C VAL A 400 3.19 -20.77 -9.60
N LEU A 401 2.87 -19.74 -8.82
CA LEU A 401 3.73 -18.60 -8.56
C LEU A 401 4.61 -18.90 -7.32
N PRO A 402 5.94 -18.97 -7.47
CA PRO A 402 6.82 -19.22 -6.34
C PRO A 402 6.96 -17.99 -5.43
N PRO A 403 7.23 -18.18 -4.12
CA PRO A 403 7.45 -17.06 -3.19
C PRO A 403 8.73 -16.26 -3.47
N SER A 404 9.61 -16.80 -4.31
CA SER A 404 10.82 -16.15 -4.80
C SER A 404 10.55 -15.19 -5.96
N ASP A 405 9.36 -15.21 -6.55
CA ASP A 405 9.02 -14.38 -7.68
C ASP A 405 8.99 -12.88 -7.32
N PRO A 406 9.51 -11.98 -8.19
CA PRO A 406 9.43 -10.54 -7.98
C PRO A 406 8.01 -10.01 -7.72
N ILE A 407 6.97 -10.59 -8.34
CA ILE A 407 5.59 -10.12 -8.17
C ILE A 407 4.87 -10.76 -6.97
N ALA A 408 5.47 -11.76 -6.31
CA ALA A 408 4.85 -12.44 -5.16
C ALA A 408 4.35 -11.48 -4.05
N PRO A 409 5.04 -10.36 -3.71
CA PRO A 409 4.54 -9.41 -2.71
C PRO A 409 3.21 -8.76 -3.09
N TYR A 410 2.85 -8.67 -4.38
CA TYR A 410 1.56 -8.14 -4.84
C TYR A 410 0.37 -8.97 -4.32
N PHE A 411 0.54 -10.29 -4.22
CA PHE A 411 -0.47 -11.25 -3.77
C PHE A 411 -0.44 -11.55 -2.27
N SER A 412 0.43 -10.88 -1.52
CA SER A 412 0.63 -11.17 -0.08
C SER A 412 -0.61 -10.91 0.78
N GLY A 413 -1.50 -9.99 0.36
CA GLY A 413 -2.80 -9.78 0.99
C GLY A 413 -3.68 -11.03 0.88
N ILE A 414 -3.93 -11.48 -0.36
CA ILE A 414 -4.68 -12.71 -0.64
C ILE A 414 -4.07 -13.91 0.07
N LEU A 415 -2.75 -14.04 0.02
CA LEU A 415 -2.05 -15.19 0.60
C LEU A 415 -2.35 -15.32 2.10
N LYS A 416 -2.40 -14.19 2.81
CA LYS A 416 -2.68 -14.15 4.25
C LYS A 416 -4.18 -14.31 4.53
N GLU A 417 -5.03 -13.61 3.79
CA GLU A 417 -6.47 -13.56 4.05
C GLU A 417 -7.20 -14.83 3.61
N LYS A 418 -6.88 -15.37 2.43
CA LYS A 418 -7.54 -16.57 1.87
C LYS A 418 -6.90 -17.88 2.33
N PHE A 419 -5.59 -17.91 2.57
CA PHE A 419 -4.85 -19.16 2.85
C PHE A 419 -4.03 -19.15 4.15
N GLY A 420 -4.04 -18.06 4.93
CA GLY A 420 -3.34 -18.01 6.22
C GLY A 420 -1.80 -18.02 6.15
N PHE A 421 -1.19 -17.87 4.96
CA PHE A 421 0.26 -17.89 4.79
C PHE A 421 0.85 -16.49 4.65
N GLY A 422 2.03 -16.27 5.25
CA GLY A 422 2.82 -15.06 5.01
C GLY A 422 3.71 -15.13 3.77
N SER A 423 4.21 -16.32 3.44
CA SER A 423 5.04 -16.60 2.26
C SER A 423 4.92 -18.08 1.91
N ALA A 424 4.46 -18.38 0.71
CA ALA A 424 4.18 -19.72 0.20
C ALA A 424 4.10 -19.67 -1.33
N TYR A 425 4.11 -20.85 -1.97
CA TYR A 425 3.77 -20.99 -3.38
C TYR A 425 2.27 -20.76 -3.54
N LEU A 426 1.88 -19.92 -4.50
CA LEU A 426 0.47 -19.60 -4.77
C LEU A 426 0.04 -20.31 -6.06
N VAL A 427 -1.07 -21.04 -6.01
CA VAL A 427 -1.58 -21.86 -7.11
C VAL A 427 -2.72 -21.13 -7.77
N PHE A 428 -2.57 -20.88 -9.07
CA PHE A 428 -3.55 -20.18 -9.89
C PHE A 428 -4.24 -21.12 -10.85
N LYS A 429 -5.56 -20.98 -10.93
CA LYS A 429 -6.39 -21.63 -11.93
C LYS A 429 -7.11 -20.55 -12.73
N ASN A 430 -6.78 -20.39 -14.01
CA ASN A 430 -7.31 -19.31 -14.85
C ASN A 430 -7.27 -17.92 -14.15
N ALA A 431 -6.10 -17.51 -13.69
CA ALA A 431 -5.85 -16.30 -12.89
C ALA A 431 -6.47 -16.28 -11.49
N GLU A 432 -7.40 -17.16 -11.14
CA GLU A 432 -7.95 -17.22 -9.78
C GLU A 432 -7.00 -17.96 -8.81
N PRO A 433 -6.64 -17.39 -7.65
CA PRO A 433 -5.88 -18.10 -6.63
C PRO A 433 -6.74 -19.16 -5.94
N VAL A 434 -6.43 -20.45 -6.15
CA VAL A 434 -7.26 -21.59 -5.68
C VAL A 434 -6.64 -22.42 -4.55
N ALA A 435 -5.32 -22.30 -4.34
CA ALA A 435 -4.59 -22.96 -3.26
C ALA A 435 -3.26 -22.27 -3.00
N ALA A 436 -2.63 -22.56 -1.86
CA ALA A 436 -1.28 -22.18 -1.54
C ALA A 436 -0.57 -23.29 -0.76
N PHE A 437 0.75 -23.41 -0.90
CA PHE A 437 1.51 -24.45 -0.21
C PHE A 437 2.93 -24.03 0.15
N LYS A 438 3.45 -24.59 1.24
CA LYS A 438 4.86 -24.45 1.62
C LYS A 438 5.61 -25.70 1.22
N ALA A 439 6.70 -25.50 0.48
CA ALA A 439 7.58 -26.59 0.10
C ALA A 439 9.04 -26.27 0.43
N ASN A 440 9.75 -27.33 0.80
CA ASN A 440 11.20 -27.33 0.89
C ASN A 440 11.77 -28.04 -0.32
N THR A 441 12.67 -27.37 -1.03
CA THR A 441 13.41 -27.98 -2.12
C THR A 441 14.75 -28.48 -1.60
N ARG A 442 14.93 -29.80 -1.53
CA ARG A 442 16.21 -30.44 -1.17
C ARG A 442 16.47 -31.62 -2.11
N ASN A 443 17.72 -31.78 -2.54
CA ASN A 443 18.16 -32.89 -3.41
C ASN A 443 17.29 -33.07 -4.68
N LYS A 444 16.85 -31.96 -5.29
CA LYS A 444 15.92 -31.94 -6.44
C LYS A 444 14.55 -32.56 -6.17
N ILE A 445 14.12 -32.66 -4.91
CA ILE A 445 12.78 -33.10 -4.51
C ILE A 445 12.01 -31.91 -3.95
N ILE A 446 10.75 -31.76 -4.33
CA ILE A 446 9.81 -30.78 -3.76
C ILE A 446 9.06 -31.47 -2.61
N GLU A 447 9.44 -31.16 -1.37
CA GLU A 447 8.78 -31.69 -0.17
C GLU A 447 7.73 -30.69 0.32
N VAL A 448 6.44 -31.01 0.11
CA VAL A 448 5.32 -30.18 0.55
C VAL A 448 5.04 -30.43 2.02
N LYS A 449 5.22 -29.38 2.82
CA LYS A 449 5.06 -29.40 4.29
C LYS A 449 3.69 -28.93 4.75
N ASP A 450 3.09 -28.01 4.00
CA ASP A 450 1.82 -27.38 4.35
C ASP A 450 1.06 -27.07 3.06
N TYR A 451 -0.26 -27.22 3.08
CA TYR A 451 -1.12 -27.05 1.91
C TYR A 451 -2.51 -26.59 2.35
N GLU A 452 -2.95 -25.46 1.79
CA GLU A 452 -4.30 -24.93 1.99
C GLU A 452 -4.96 -24.70 0.64
N GLY A 453 -6.17 -25.20 0.45
CA GLY A 453 -6.95 -25.00 -0.78
C GLY A 453 -7.62 -26.26 -1.33
N SER A 454 -8.14 -26.15 -2.55
CA SER A 454 -8.98 -27.18 -3.16
C SER A 454 -8.19 -28.40 -3.69
N GLU A 455 -8.85 -29.54 -3.88
CA GLU A 455 -8.24 -30.71 -4.55
C GLU A 455 -7.82 -30.42 -5.99
N LYS A 456 -8.55 -29.52 -6.67
CA LYS A 456 -8.20 -29.04 -8.02
C LYS A 456 -6.84 -28.35 -8.03
N GLY A 457 -6.52 -27.56 -7.00
CA GLY A 457 -5.21 -26.95 -6.82
C GLY A 457 -4.07 -27.97 -6.74
N TRP A 458 -4.31 -29.13 -6.11
CA TRP A 458 -3.29 -30.16 -5.96
C TRP A 458 -2.88 -30.80 -7.28
N ARG A 459 -3.80 -30.91 -8.24
CA ARG A 459 -3.47 -31.34 -9.60
C ARG A 459 -2.46 -30.38 -10.25
N ILE A 460 -2.67 -29.07 -10.11
CA ILE A 460 -1.79 -28.04 -10.65
C ILE A 460 -0.40 -28.12 -9.98
N VAL A 461 -0.34 -28.40 -8.67
CA VAL A 461 0.94 -28.63 -7.96
C VAL A 461 1.70 -29.82 -8.54
N LYS A 462 1.02 -30.92 -8.90
CA LYS A 462 1.65 -32.08 -9.56
C LYS A 462 2.17 -31.73 -10.95
N GLU A 463 1.39 -31.02 -11.74
CA GLU A 463 1.78 -30.55 -13.07
C GLU A 463 2.99 -29.62 -12.98
N PHE A 464 3.00 -28.69 -12.02
CA PHE A 464 4.16 -27.85 -11.73
C PHE A 464 5.41 -28.69 -11.42
N ALA A 465 5.35 -29.64 -10.49
CA ALA A 465 6.52 -30.46 -10.16
C ALA A 465 7.04 -31.28 -11.36
N TRP A 466 6.13 -31.75 -12.21
CA TRP A 466 6.48 -32.42 -13.47
C TRP A 466 7.19 -31.47 -14.45
N GLU A 467 6.67 -30.25 -14.66
CA GLU A 467 7.34 -29.20 -15.44
C GLU A 467 8.73 -28.87 -14.88
N GLN A 468 8.87 -28.91 -13.56
CA GLN A 468 10.14 -28.65 -12.90
C GLN A 468 11.15 -29.81 -13.02
N GLN A 469 10.71 -30.98 -13.51
CA GLN A 469 11.44 -32.25 -13.53
C GLN A 469 11.90 -32.68 -12.12
N MET A 470 11.05 -32.47 -11.12
CA MET A 470 11.33 -32.74 -9.73
C MET A 470 10.25 -33.62 -9.12
N PRO A 471 10.58 -34.75 -8.45
CA PRO A 471 9.59 -35.54 -7.75
C PRO A 471 8.98 -34.75 -6.59
N LEU A 472 7.68 -34.96 -6.40
CA LEU A 472 6.90 -34.46 -5.26
C LEU A 472 6.92 -35.48 -4.13
N LYS A 473 7.13 -35.01 -2.90
CA LYS A 473 6.94 -35.78 -1.68
C LYS A 473 6.02 -35.02 -0.74
N THR A 474 5.03 -35.70 -0.18
CA THR A 474 4.15 -35.11 0.86
C THR A 474 3.70 -36.17 1.85
N GLU A 475 3.54 -35.79 3.10
CA GLU A 475 2.93 -36.63 4.15
C GLU A 475 1.49 -36.19 4.46
N LEU A 476 1.00 -35.16 3.75
CA LEU A 476 -0.29 -34.52 3.99
C LEU A 476 -1.45 -35.34 3.41
N ARG A 477 -2.61 -35.24 4.07
CA ARG A 477 -3.89 -35.71 3.54
C ARG A 477 -4.60 -34.56 2.86
N ILE A 478 -4.81 -34.66 1.55
CA ILE A 478 -5.54 -33.65 0.77
C ILE A 478 -6.86 -34.30 0.32
N GLY A 479 -7.99 -33.67 0.62
CA GLY A 479 -9.31 -34.22 0.30
C GLY A 479 -9.64 -35.54 1.04
N GLY A 480 -9.10 -35.75 2.25
CA GLY A 480 -9.39 -36.93 3.07
C GLY A 480 -8.64 -38.22 2.68
N LYS A 481 -7.82 -38.22 1.62
CA LYS A 481 -7.00 -39.38 1.22
C LYS A 481 -5.52 -39.16 1.58
N ARG A 482 -4.89 -40.20 2.14
CA ARG A 482 -3.44 -40.28 2.31
C ARG A 482 -2.85 -40.56 0.93
N LEU A 483 -2.10 -39.61 0.38
CA LEU A 483 -1.36 -39.80 -0.86
C LEU A 483 -0.08 -40.58 -0.51
N LYS A 484 0.13 -41.72 -1.17
CA LYS A 484 1.40 -42.46 -1.15
C LYS A 484 2.27 -42.02 -2.31
#